data_AF-A0AA47NWS7-F1
#
_entry.id   AF-A0AA47NWS7-F1
#
_cell.length_a   1.000
_cell.length_b   1.000
_cell.length_c   1.000
_cell.angle_alpha   90.00
_cell.angle_beta   90.00
_cell.angle_gamma   90.00
#
_symmetry.space_group_name_H-M   'P 1'
#
loop_
_entity.id
_entity.type
_entity.pdbx_description
1 polymer ?
#
loop_
_entity_poly.entity_id
_entity_poly.type
_entity_poly.pdbx_seq_one_letter_code
_entity_poly.pdbx_strand_id
1 'polypeptide(L)'
;MDKCNLQNALKDDRHIACAAGLCKKLVGHFSHSWKQKTALRKHNLPEHALVTECPIVMGRSRTNQWGSKPKMMGRTLEQQRALSDVLSADRKTRHLDPSWQDLEVIESLNLALHPLQEFTDALSGESYVSVTYVKPVLHLLKTSVLAEKEGDTDLTKDIKEKILDYMNTKYDDPATQELLDVASFMDPRFKSSYISVEKVQDIKTRVMSGMKDTSQEVATRLYISMSQALEGEHSQAKSVDPPINKRAKPSLGSLLKSNPGPTSTTSDMQVEQVVEVEVNSYLLSPTIDSEADPLAWWKLHHFTYPKLSKIARRYLCIPATSSSSERLFSTSGNMVTCQRACLKPTKVNMLVFLAKKLP
;
A
#
# COMPACT_ATOMS: atom_id res chain seq x y z
N MET A 1 3.68 -6.69 1.38
CA MET A 1 4.94 -7.44 1.60
C MET A 1 5.14 -7.72 3.09
N ASP A 2 5.05 -8.98 3.49
CA ASP A 2 5.44 -9.45 4.83
C ASP A 2 6.96 -9.32 5.07
N LYS A 3 7.34 -8.47 6.03
CA LYS A 3 8.66 -7.82 6.12
C LYS A 3 9.75 -8.70 6.77
N CYS A 4 9.37 -9.79 7.45
CA CYS A 4 10.27 -10.62 8.27
C CYS A 4 11.01 -11.71 7.46
N ASN A 5 10.36 -12.28 6.44
CA ASN A 5 10.83 -13.53 5.83
C ASN A 5 11.89 -13.34 4.74
N LEU A 6 11.92 -12.22 4.01
CA LEU A 6 13.01 -11.97 3.04
C LEU A 6 14.37 -11.80 3.74
N GLN A 7 14.39 -11.14 4.92
CA GLN A 7 15.62 -11.06 5.71
C GLN A 7 16.03 -12.41 6.28
N ASN A 8 15.10 -13.34 6.48
CA ASN A 8 15.46 -14.69 6.89
C ASN A 8 16.05 -15.47 5.71
N ALA A 9 15.48 -15.34 4.50
CA ALA A 9 16.03 -15.93 3.28
C ALA A 9 17.46 -15.44 2.96
N LEU A 10 17.79 -14.20 3.32
CA LEU A 10 19.14 -13.62 3.16
C LEU A 10 20.11 -13.92 4.32
N LYS A 11 19.62 -14.45 5.45
CA LYS A 11 20.46 -14.79 6.62
C LYS A 11 21.17 -16.13 6.48
N ASP A 12 20.72 -16.97 5.55
CA ASP A 12 21.27 -18.32 5.36
C ASP A 12 22.69 -18.29 4.80
N ASP A 13 23.10 -17.17 4.17
CA ASP A 13 24.48 -16.95 3.76
C ASP A 13 25.33 -16.36 4.91
N ARG A 14 26.33 -17.13 5.31
CA ARG A 14 27.26 -16.80 6.41
C ARG A 14 28.08 -15.54 6.11
N HIS A 15 28.38 -15.25 4.84
CA HIS A 15 29.14 -14.07 4.45
C HIS A 15 28.29 -12.79 4.56
N ILE A 16 27.04 -12.85 4.09
CA ILE A 16 26.06 -11.76 4.19
C ILE A 16 25.77 -11.44 5.67
N ALA A 17 25.55 -12.48 6.49
CA ALA A 17 25.29 -12.31 7.92
C ALA A 17 26.49 -11.70 8.67
N CYS A 18 27.72 -12.07 8.29
CA CYS A 18 28.94 -11.52 8.89
C CYS A 18 29.11 -10.04 8.54
N ALA A 19 29.01 -9.67 7.26
CA ALA A 19 29.18 -8.30 6.79
C ALA A 19 28.11 -7.35 7.37
N ALA A 20 26.84 -7.78 7.42
CA ALA A 20 25.77 -7.03 8.05
C ALA A 20 25.99 -6.88 9.58
N GLY A 21 26.49 -7.93 10.24
CA GLY A 21 26.85 -7.92 11.65
C GLY A 21 27.99 -6.95 11.98
N LEU A 22 28.99 -6.85 11.10
CA LEU A 22 30.08 -5.87 11.21
C LEU A 22 29.56 -4.44 11.09
N CYS A 23 28.74 -4.13 10.07
CA CYS A 23 28.09 -2.83 9.93
C CYS A 23 27.32 -2.43 11.19
N LYS A 24 26.57 -3.38 11.77
CA LYS A 24 25.80 -3.14 13.00
C LYS A 24 26.71 -2.81 14.19
N LYS A 25 27.80 -3.56 14.38
CA LYS A 25 28.76 -3.30 15.47
C LYS A 25 29.46 -1.96 15.29
N LEU A 26 29.86 -1.65 14.05
CA LEU A 26 30.47 -0.39 13.67
C LEU A 26 29.56 0.79 14.00
N VAL A 27 28.32 0.78 13.49
CA VAL A 27 27.37 1.86 13.78
C VAL A 27 26.97 1.90 15.25
N GLY A 28 26.89 0.74 15.91
CA GLY A 28 26.73 0.61 17.36
C GLY A 28 27.83 1.35 18.13
N HIS A 29 29.09 1.18 17.73
CA HIS A 29 30.23 1.84 18.37
C HIS A 29 30.16 3.38 18.24
N PHE A 30 29.87 3.90 17.05
CA PHE A 30 29.74 5.34 16.81
C PHE A 30 28.49 5.99 17.43
N SER A 31 27.41 5.22 17.61
CA SER A 31 26.18 5.71 18.25
C SER A 31 26.31 5.85 19.77
N HIS A 32 27.08 4.97 20.42
CA HIS A 32 27.26 4.99 21.88
C HIS A 32 28.45 5.85 22.33
N SER A 33 29.46 6.04 21.47
CA SER A 33 30.65 6.81 21.82
C SER A 33 30.56 8.27 21.39
N TRP A 34 30.30 9.17 22.34
CA TRP A 34 30.31 10.61 22.11
C TRP A 34 31.63 11.11 21.51
N LYS A 35 32.77 10.56 21.97
CA LYS A 35 34.11 10.92 21.49
C LYS A 35 34.26 10.61 20.00
N GLN A 36 33.85 9.42 19.58
CA GLN A 36 33.97 8.97 18.19
C GLN A 36 32.96 9.67 17.27
N LYS A 37 31.75 9.95 17.77
CA LYS A 37 30.78 10.79 17.07
C LYS A 37 31.30 12.22 16.84
N THR A 38 32.02 12.76 17.81
CA THR A 38 32.65 14.08 17.70
C THR A 38 33.83 14.06 16.74
N ALA A 39 34.64 13.00 16.75
CA ALA A 39 35.73 12.80 15.79
C ALA A 39 35.21 12.70 14.36
N LEU A 40 34.14 11.93 14.13
CA LEU A 40 33.50 11.80 12.82
C LEU A 40 32.97 13.14 12.29
N ARG A 41 32.39 13.98 13.17
CA ARG A 41 31.91 15.33 12.82
C ARG A 41 33.01 16.30 12.40
N LYS A 42 34.29 16.02 12.69
CA LYS A 42 35.41 16.84 12.23
C LYS A 42 35.75 16.62 10.76
N HIS A 43 35.27 15.51 10.18
CA HIS A 43 35.32 15.30 8.75
C HIS A 43 34.15 16.06 8.10
N ASN A 44 34.38 16.77 6.99
CA ASN A 44 33.37 17.50 6.21
C ASN A 44 32.41 16.53 5.49
N LEU A 45 31.62 15.80 6.27
CA LEU A 45 30.63 14.84 5.79
C LEU A 45 29.32 15.57 5.47
N PRO A 46 28.50 15.04 4.54
CA PRO A 46 27.12 15.49 4.36
C PRO A 46 26.35 15.42 5.69
N GLU A 47 25.38 16.32 5.90
CA GLU A 47 24.67 16.54 7.20
C GLU A 47 23.97 15.29 7.79
N HIS A 48 23.93 14.18 7.05
CA HIS A 48 23.26 12.95 7.46
C HIS A 48 24.13 12.11 8.41
N ALA A 49 23.65 11.89 9.63
CA ALA A 49 24.30 11.02 10.62
C ALA A 49 24.18 9.52 10.26
N LEU A 50 25.13 8.70 10.74
CA LEU A 50 25.03 7.23 10.67
C LEU A 50 23.71 6.74 11.26
N VAL A 51 23.04 5.84 10.54
CA VAL A 51 21.76 5.26 10.94
C VAL A 51 22.01 3.91 11.60
N THR A 52 21.77 3.81 12.90
CA THR A 52 21.83 2.52 13.60
C THR A 52 20.66 1.64 13.18
N GLU A 53 20.93 0.37 12.89
CA GLU A 53 19.91 -0.67 12.90
C GLU A 53 19.10 -0.57 14.19
N CYS A 54 17.82 -0.21 14.10
CA CYS A 54 16.95 -0.19 15.27
C CYS A 54 16.62 -1.64 15.66
N PRO A 55 17.01 -2.12 16.86
CA PRO A 55 16.52 -3.39 17.36
C PRO A 55 15.00 -3.30 17.62
N ILE A 56 14.33 -4.44 17.58
CA ILE A 56 12.96 -4.58 18.09
C ILE A 56 13.02 -4.29 19.59
N VAL A 57 12.74 -3.05 19.98
CA VAL A 57 12.47 -2.72 21.37
C VAL A 57 10.96 -2.85 21.54
N MET A 58 10.52 -3.94 22.18
CA MET A 58 9.15 -4.01 22.71
C MET A 58 8.90 -2.76 23.56
N GLY A 59 8.00 -1.89 23.09
CA GLY A 59 7.64 -0.62 23.74
C GLY A 59 8.10 0.66 23.04
N ARG A 60 8.96 0.59 22.01
CA ARG A 60 9.22 1.71 21.07
C ARG A 60 9.33 1.16 19.66
N SER A 61 8.19 0.95 19.01
CA SER A 61 8.16 0.65 17.58
C SER A 61 8.53 1.92 16.81
N ARG A 62 9.83 2.21 16.64
CA ARG A 62 10.24 3.12 15.57
C ARG A 62 10.15 2.32 14.30
N THR A 63 9.23 2.74 13.45
CA THR A 63 8.90 2.16 12.16
C THR A 63 10.17 1.90 11.35
N ASN A 64 10.16 0.83 10.54
CA ASN A 64 11.08 0.53 9.44
C ASN A 64 12.18 -0.52 9.75
N GLN A 65 11.79 -1.75 10.10
CA GLN A 65 12.69 -2.91 10.21
C GLN A 65 13.40 -3.26 8.88
N TRP A 66 12.79 -2.92 7.74
CA TRP A 66 13.31 -3.26 6.41
C TRP A 66 14.16 -2.14 5.81
N GLY A 67 13.73 -0.89 5.96
CA GLY A 67 14.45 0.25 5.43
C GLY A 67 15.70 0.63 6.22
N SER A 68 15.87 0.14 7.46
CA SER A 68 17.01 0.50 8.29
C SER A 68 18.30 -0.22 7.91
N LYS A 69 18.25 -1.47 7.42
CA LYS A 69 19.47 -2.21 7.04
C LYS A 69 20.12 -1.69 5.76
N PRO A 70 19.41 -1.54 4.63
CA PRO A 70 20.03 -0.97 3.43
C PRO A 70 20.42 0.50 3.66
N LYS A 71 19.62 1.29 4.39
CA LYS A 71 20.03 2.64 4.83
C LYS A 71 21.31 2.62 5.68
N MET A 72 21.46 1.67 6.62
CA MET A 72 22.69 1.53 7.42
C MET A 72 23.89 1.19 6.54
N MET A 73 23.74 0.20 5.65
CA MET A 73 24.79 -0.24 4.73
C MET A 73 25.20 0.88 3.76
N GLY A 74 24.24 1.54 3.11
CA GLY A 74 24.49 2.67 2.22
C GLY A 74 25.20 3.84 2.92
N ARG A 75 24.80 4.20 4.15
CA ARG A 75 25.49 5.24 4.95
C ARG A 75 26.89 4.83 5.38
N THR A 76 27.11 3.54 5.63
CA THR A 76 28.44 3.02 5.99
C THR A 76 29.38 3.09 4.79
N LEU A 77 28.90 2.75 3.59
CA LEU A 77 29.67 2.89 2.34
C LEU A 77 29.97 4.37 2.02
N GLU A 78 28.97 5.25 2.14
CA GLU A 78 29.13 6.70 1.90
C GLU A 78 30.20 7.32 2.81
N GLN A 79 30.23 6.92 4.09
CA GLN A 79 31.12 7.49 5.11
C GLN A 79 32.40 6.67 5.33
N GLN A 80 32.64 5.63 4.53
CA GLN A 80 33.71 4.64 4.74
C GLN A 80 35.09 5.28 4.99
N ARG A 81 35.46 6.30 4.20
CA ARG A 81 36.76 6.97 4.32
C ARG A 81 36.93 7.64 5.68
N ALA A 82 35.93 8.41 6.11
CA ALA A 82 35.96 9.07 7.42
C ALA A 82 35.89 8.06 8.58
N LEU A 83 35.20 6.93 8.39
CA LEU A 83 35.16 5.86 9.39
C LEU A 83 36.52 5.20 9.54
N SER A 84 37.18 4.84 8.45
CA SER A 84 38.51 4.22 8.48
C SER A 84 39.55 5.16 9.12
N ASP A 85 39.51 6.46 8.81
CA ASP A 85 40.37 7.47 9.44
C ASP A 85 40.21 7.48 10.97
N VAL A 86 38.97 7.54 11.45
CA VAL A 86 38.67 7.59 12.89
C VAL A 86 38.98 6.26 13.59
N LEU A 87 38.73 5.12 12.95
CA LEU A 87 39.03 3.80 13.50
C LEU A 87 40.52 3.50 13.52
N SER A 88 41.28 3.99 12.54
CA SER A 88 42.74 3.81 12.46
C SER A 88 43.48 4.54 13.59
N ALA A 89 42.90 5.63 14.09
CA ALA A 89 43.44 6.42 15.20
C ALA A 89 43.32 5.71 16.57
N ASP A 90 42.39 4.76 16.74
CA ASP A 90 42.19 4.02 17.99
C ASP A 90 42.51 2.52 17.83
N ARG A 91 43.57 2.07 18.54
CA ARG A 91 44.04 0.67 18.50
C ARG A 91 42.95 -0.33 18.91
N LYS A 92 42.01 0.07 19.78
CA LYS A 92 40.95 -0.84 20.25
C LYS A 92 39.86 -1.05 19.21
N THR A 93 39.70 -0.14 18.26
CA THR A 93 38.58 -0.15 17.30
C THR A 93 39.00 -0.57 15.90
N ARG A 94 40.29 -0.77 15.67
CA ARG A 94 40.84 -1.22 14.38
C ARG A 94 40.23 -2.52 13.84
N HIS A 95 39.79 -3.41 14.73
CA HIS A 95 39.11 -4.66 14.35
C HIS A 95 37.68 -4.47 13.81
N LEU A 96 37.13 -3.26 13.90
CA LEU A 96 35.81 -2.89 13.36
C LEU A 96 35.92 -2.29 11.95
N ASP A 97 37.12 -2.04 11.44
CA ASP A 97 37.32 -1.53 10.09
C ASP A 97 36.99 -2.63 9.07
N PRO A 98 36.01 -2.44 8.18
CA PRO A 98 35.61 -3.46 7.23
C PRO A 98 36.74 -3.83 6.27
N SER A 99 36.92 -5.13 6.00
CA SER A 99 37.82 -5.60 4.93
C SER A 99 37.30 -5.18 3.56
N TRP A 100 38.16 -5.16 2.54
CA TRP A 100 37.74 -4.97 1.14
C TRP A 100 36.69 -6.00 0.70
N GLN A 101 36.83 -7.25 1.17
CA GLN A 101 35.82 -8.31 0.94
C GLN A 101 34.49 -8.01 1.62
N ASP A 102 34.52 -7.46 2.84
CA ASP A 102 33.28 -7.08 3.53
C ASP A 102 32.59 -5.93 2.78
N LEU A 103 33.36 -4.96 2.30
CA LEU A 103 32.85 -3.82 1.55
C LEU A 103 32.21 -4.22 0.22
N GLU A 104 32.83 -5.15 -0.51
CA GLU A 104 32.29 -5.70 -1.75
C GLU A 104 30.95 -6.42 -1.52
N VAL A 105 30.84 -7.18 -0.42
CA VAL A 105 29.58 -7.84 -0.02
C VAL A 105 28.53 -6.79 0.38
N ILE A 106 28.90 -5.77 1.15
CA ILE A 106 27.99 -4.69 1.56
C ILE A 106 27.49 -3.90 0.34
N GLU A 107 28.37 -3.63 -0.63
CA GLU A 107 28.03 -2.97 -1.89
C GLU A 107 27.05 -3.80 -2.71
N SER A 108 27.36 -5.09 -2.91
CA SER A 108 26.48 -6.04 -3.60
C SER A 108 25.08 -6.11 -2.96
N LEU A 109 25.01 -6.17 -1.62
CA LEU A 109 23.76 -6.16 -0.86
C LEU A 109 22.99 -4.84 -1.01
N ASN A 110 23.70 -3.70 -0.96
CA ASN A 110 23.08 -2.40 -1.09
C ASN A 110 22.50 -2.21 -2.50
N LEU A 111 23.21 -2.64 -3.55
CA LEU A 111 22.73 -2.59 -4.93
C LEU A 111 21.44 -3.41 -5.13
N ALA A 112 21.34 -4.59 -4.51
CA ALA A 112 20.15 -5.42 -4.63
C ALA A 112 18.97 -4.91 -3.77
N LEU A 113 19.24 -4.43 -2.55
CA LEU A 113 18.18 -4.09 -1.57
C LEU A 113 17.71 -2.64 -1.64
N HIS A 114 18.54 -1.70 -2.10
CA HIS A 114 18.20 -0.28 -2.14
C HIS A 114 16.96 0.02 -3.02
N PRO A 115 16.87 -0.49 -4.27
CA PRO A 115 15.68 -0.24 -5.09
C PRO A 115 14.40 -0.79 -4.43
N LEU A 116 14.47 -1.99 -3.83
CA LEU A 116 13.32 -2.60 -3.15
C LEU A 116 12.84 -1.77 -1.97
N GLN A 117 13.78 -1.11 -1.28
CA GLN A 117 13.46 -0.18 -0.22
C GLN A 117 12.68 1.02 -0.75
N GLU A 118 13.09 1.63 -1.86
CA GLU A 118 12.39 2.77 -2.46
C GLU A 118 10.95 2.38 -2.85
N PHE A 119 10.77 1.21 -3.48
CA PHE A 119 9.42 0.71 -3.81
C PHE A 119 8.59 0.44 -2.56
N THR A 120 9.19 -0.08 -1.49
CA THR A 120 8.48 -0.33 -0.23
C THR A 120 8.07 0.96 0.46
N ASP A 121 8.95 1.97 0.44
CA ASP A 121 8.68 3.30 1.01
C ASP A 121 7.57 4.00 0.19
N ALA A 122 7.58 3.86 -1.15
CA ALA A 122 6.49 4.30 -2.02
C ALA A 122 5.17 3.57 -1.71
N LEU A 123 5.12 2.24 -1.76
CA LEU A 123 3.89 1.48 -1.45
C LEU A 123 3.36 1.68 -0.01
N SER A 124 4.18 2.24 0.88
CA SER A 124 3.78 2.65 2.24
C SER A 124 3.15 4.06 2.31
N GLY A 125 2.91 4.69 1.17
CA GLY A 125 2.19 5.95 1.05
C GLY A 125 0.71 5.84 1.42
N GLU A 126 0.16 6.90 2.01
CA GLU A 126 -1.25 6.99 2.43
C GLU A 126 -2.03 8.07 1.65
N SER A 127 -1.33 8.92 0.89
CA SER A 127 -1.91 10.02 0.12
C SER A 127 -2.43 9.61 -1.26
N TYR A 128 -2.18 8.37 -1.68
CA TYR A 128 -2.55 7.84 -2.99
C TYR A 128 -2.97 6.37 -2.91
N VAL A 129 -3.60 5.89 -3.98
CA VAL A 129 -4.03 4.50 -4.11
C VAL A 129 -2.81 3.60 -4.28
N SER A 130 -2.38 2.94 -3.20
CA SER A 130 -1.15 2.14 -3.21
C SER A 130 -1.32 0.72 -3.76
N VAL A 131 -2.50 0.10 -3.60
CA VAL A 131 -2.74 -1.30 -4.04
C VAL A 131 -2.57 -1.51 -5.53
N THR A 132 -2.94 -0.53 -6.35
CA THR A 132 -2.88 -0.65 -7.81
C THR A 132 -1.46 -0.62 -8.35
N TYR A 133 -0.54 0.03 -7.64
CA TYR A 133 0.88 0.03 -7.97
C TYR A 133 1.58 -1.28 -7.68
N VAL A 134 0.99 -2.19 -6.88
CA VAL A 134 1.65 -3.46 -6.54
C VAL A 134 1.97 -4.25 -7.81
N LYS A 135 1.03 -4.37 -8.75
CA LYS A 135 1.26 -5.17 -9.97
C LYS A 135 2.27 -4.56 -10.94
N PRO A 136 2.19 -3.25 -11.27
CA PRO A 136 3.24 -2.55 -12.02
C PRO A 136 4.61 -2.66 -11.35
N VAL A 137 4.69 -2.51 -10.01
CA VAL A 137 5.95 -2.64 -9.26
C VAL A 137 6.49 -4.07 -9.34
N LEU A 138 5.65 -5.10 -9.18
CA LEU A 138 6.08 -6.50 -9.35
C LEU A 138 6.63 -6.75 -10.76
N HIS A 139 5.98 -6.21 -11.79
CA HIS A 139 6.46 -6.31 -13.16
C HIS A 139 7.79 -5.58 -13.36
N LEU A 140 7.91 -4.34 -12.88
CA LEU A 140 9.14 -3.55 -12.95
C LEU A 140 10.31 -4.20 -12.21
N LEU A 141 10.04 -4.81 -11.05
CA LEU A 141 11.03 -5.53 -10.27
C LEU A 141 11.57 -6.73 -11.04
N LYS A 142 10.69 -7.53 -11.65
CA LYS A 142 11.06 -8.68 -12.47
C LYS A 142 11.84 -8.29 -13.73
N THR A 143 11.49 -7.18 -14.37
CA THR A 143 12.00 -6.84 -15.72
C THR A 143 13.22 -5.94 -15.72
N SER A 144 13.40 -5.08 -14.70
CA SER A 144 14.45 -4.04 -14.73
C SER A 144 15.37 -4.04 -13.52
N VAL A 145 14.82 -4.31 -12.32
CA VAL A 145 15.56 -4.13 -11.06
C VAL A 145 16.31 -5.40 -10.67
N LEU A 146 15.61 -6.54 -10.73
CA LEU A 146 16.15 -7.85 -10.43
C LEU A 146 16.65 -8.58 -11.68
N ALA A 147 16.57 -7.95 -12.86
CA ALA A 147 17.20 -8.45 -14.06
C ALA A 147 18.73 -8.41 -13.92
N GLU A 148 19.40 -9.39 -14.52
CA GLU A 148 20.86 -9.46 -14.59
C GLU A 148 21.39 -8.27 -15.39
N LYS A 149 22.31 -7.51 -14.78
CA LYS A 149 23.05 -6.45 -15.45
C LYS A 149 24.50 -6.90 -15.66
N GLU A 150 25.12 -6.44 -16.73
CA GLU A 150 26.50 -6.83 -17.10
C GLU A 150 27.56 -6.46 -16.05
N GLY A 151 27.24 -5.57 -15.09
CA GLY A 151 28.11 -5.19 -13.98
C GLY A 151 27.81 -5.86 -12.63
N ASP A 152 26.86 -6.79 -12.56
CA ASP A 152 26.51 -7.45 -11.31
C ASP A 152 27.53 -8.54 -10.93
N THR A 153 27.97 -8.55 -9.67
CA THR A 153 28.75 -9.66 -9.08
C THR A 153 27.90 -10.93 -9.03
N ASP A 154 28.53 -12.12 -9.07
CA ASP A 154 27.81 -13.40 -8.95
C ASP A 154 26.96 -13.48 -7.67
N LEU A 155 27.45 -12.88 -6.58
CA LEU A 155 26.71 -12.73 -5.33
C LEU A 155 25.45 -11.87 -5.50
N THR A 156 25.55 -10.76 -6.24
CA THR A 156 24.39 -9.89 -6.53
C THR A 156 23.34 -10.62 -7.35
N LYS A 157 23.76 -11.46 -8.31
CA LYS A 157 22.85 -12.27 -9.12
C LYS A 157 22.10 -13.30 -8.29
N ASP A 158 22.82 -14.08 -7.46
CA ASP A 158 22.21 -15.05 -6.54
C ASP A 158 21.23 -14.38 -5.57
N ILE A 159 21.58 -13.22 -5.03
CA ILE A 159 20.68 -12.42 -4.19
C ILE A 159 19.43 -12.00 -4.97
N LYS A 160 19.56 -11.48 -6.19
CA LYS A 160 18.42 -11.06 -7.03
C LYS A 160 17.50 -12.24 -7.35
N GLU A 161 18.06 -13.38 -7.70
CA GLU A 161 17.30 -14.60 -8.00
C GLU A 161 16.51 -15.09 -6.78
N LYS A 162 17.16 -15.20 -5.61
CA LYS A 162 16.48 -15.55 -4.34
C LYS A 162 15.36 -14.58 -4.00
N ILE A 163 15.56 -13.28 -4.22
CA ILE A 163 14.53 -12.27 -3.99
C ILE A 163 13.36 -12.46 -4.96
N LEU A 164 13.64 -12.71 -6.24
CA LEU A 164 12.62 -12.90 -7.26
C LEU A 164 11.78 -14.15 -6.99
N ASP A 165 12.42 -15.27 -6.63
CA ASP A 165 11.76 -16.52 -6.27
C ASP A 165 10.86 -16.36 -5.04
N TYR A 166 11.37 -15.69 -4.00
CA TYR A 166 10.59 -15.36 -2.82
C TYR A 166 9.36 -14.50 -3.15
N MET A 167 9.52 -13.51 -4.03
CA MET A 167 8.42 -12.64 -4.44
C MET A 167 7.37 -13.41 -5.26
N ASN A 168 7.79 -14.30 -6.16
CA ASN A 168 6.86 -15.15 -6.90
C ASN A 168 6.06 -16.05 -5.97
N THR A 169 6.74 -16.81 -5.12
CA THR A 169 6.11 -17.74 -4.17
C THR A 169 5.11 -17.03 -3.25
N LYS A 170 5.46 -15.82 -2.79
CA LYS A 170 4.60 -15.07 -1.87
C LYS A 170 3.34 -14.50 -2.51
N TYR A 171 3.45 -14.08 -3.76
CA TYR A 171 2.32 -13.53 -4.51
C TYR A 171 1.64 -14.60 -5.35
N ASP A 172 1.97 -15.89 -5.19
CA ASP A 172 1.36 -16.99 -5.95
C ASP A 172 -0.07 -17.30 -5.52
N ASP A 173 -0.47 -16.86 -4.32
CA ASP A 173 -1.83 -17.06 -3.79
C ASP A 173 -2.91 -16.55 -4.77
N PRO A 174 -3.82 -17.42 -5.25
CA PRO A 174 -4.83 -17.06 -6.25
C PRO A 174 -5.75 -15.93 -5.80
N ALA A 175 -6.13 -15.89 -4.51
CA ALA A 175 -7.01 -14.86 -3.99
C ALA A 175 -6.34 -13.48 -3.96
N THR A 176 -5.05 -13.45 -3.62
CA THR A 176 -4.23 -12.24 -3.66
C THR A 176 -4.04 -11.75 -5.10
N GLN A 177 -3.77 -12.67 -6.04
CA GLN A 177 -3.68 -12.31 -7.47
C GLN A 177 -4.99 -11.76 -7.99
N GLU A 178 -6.13 -12.39 -7.69
CA GLU A 178 -7.47 -11.89 -8.08
C GLU A 178 -7.70 -10.47 -7.55
N LEU A 179 -7.38 -10.21 -6.27
CA LEU A 179 -7.53 -8.89 -5.66
C LEU A 179 -6.69 -7.84 -6.40
N LEU A 180 -5.43 -8.14 -6.68
CA LEU A 180 -4.50 -7.24 -7.37
C LEU A 180 -4.91 -7.00 -8.83
N ASP A 181 -5.43 -8.04 -9.48
CA ASP A 181 -5.95 -8.01 -10.85
C ASP A 181 -7.15 -7.09 -10.97
N VAL A 182 -8.15 -7.26 -10.08
CA VAL A 182 -9.34 -6.40 -10.04
C VAL A 182 -8.95 -4.97 -9.68
N ALA A 183 -8.07 -4.76 -8.70
CA ALA A 183 -7.63 -3.42 -8.32
C ALA A 183 -6.93 -2.69 -9.48
N SER A 184 -6.00 -3.36 -10.18
CA SER A 184 -5.29 -2.79 -11.34
C SER A 184 -6.23 -2.50 -12.51
N PHE A 185 -7.20 -3.40 -12.74
CA PHE A 185 -8.23 -3.22 -13.77
C PHE A 185 -9.12 -2.02 -13.49
N MET A 186 -9.45 -1.75 -12.22
CA MET A 186 -10.21 -0.57 -11.77
C MET A 186 -9.40 0.74 -11.78
N ASP A 187 -8.09 0.70 -12.02
CA ASP A 187 -7.25 1.90 -12.11
C ASP A 187 -7.26 2.44 -13.55
N PRO A 188 -7.76 3.67 -13.80
CA PRO A 188 -7.80 4.25 -15.15
C PRO A 188 -6.42 4.46 -15.79
N ARG A 189 -5.34 4.45 -14.99
CA ARG A 189 -3.94 4.56 -15.49
C ARG A 189 -3.45 3.28 -16.13
N PHE A 190 -3.80 2.14 -15.52
CA PHE A 190 -3.21 0.84 -15.85
C PHE A 190 -4.16 -0.09 -16.59
N LYS A 191 -5.47 -0.06 -16.26
CA LYS A 191 -6.51 -0.90 -16.87
C LYS A 191 -6.03 -2.35 -17.07
N SER A 192 -5.93 -2.80 -18.32
CA SER A 192 -5.49 -4.15 -18.69
C SER A 192 -3.99 -4.27 -18.98
N SER A 193 -3.20 -3.19 -18.91
CA SER A 193 -1.79 -3.17 -19.37
C SER A 193 -0.87 -4.17 -18.64
N TYR A 194 -1.14 -4.45 -17.36
CA TYR A 194 -0.33 -5.37 -16.55
C TYR A 194 -1.06 -6.71 -16.30
N ILE A 195 -2.07 -7.03 -17.10
CA ILE A 195 -2.92 -8.22 -16.92
C ILE A 195 -2.79 -9.12 -18.15
N SER A 196 -2.59 -10.41 -17.94
CA SER A 196 -2.57 -11.39 -19.04
C SER A 196 -3.91 -11.40 -19.77
N VAL A 197 -3.88 -11.42 -21.10
CA VAL A 197 -5.08 -11.34 -21.97
C VAL A 197 -6.13 -12.39 -21.61
N GLU A 198 -5.68 -13.60 -21.24
CA GLU A 198 -6.55 -14.71 -20.80
C GLU A 198 -7.35 -14.36 -19.55
N LYS A 199 -6.74 -13.67 -18.58
CA LYS A 199 -7.37 -13.31 -17.30
C LYS A 199 -8.32 -12.11 -17.41
N VAL A 200 -8.18 -11.27 -18.45
CA VAL A 200 -9.01 -10.07 -18.61
C VAL A 200 -10.49 -10.43 -18.70
N GLN A 201 -10.82 -11.54 -19.36
CA GLN A 201 -12.21 -11.98 -19.50
C GLN A 201 -12.78 -12.47 -18.17
N ASP A 202 -12.00 -13.20 -17.37
CA ASP A 202 -12.39 -13.68 -16.04
C ASP A 202 -12.56 -12.51 -15.05
N ILE A 203 -11.70 -11.49 -15.15
CA ILE A 203 -11.82 -10.28 -14.33
C ILE A 203 -13.06 -9.49 -14.74
N LYS A 204 -13.34 -9.40 -16.05
CA LYS A 204 -14.54 -8.74 -16.55
C LYS A 204 -15.80 -9.42 -15.99
N THR A 205 -15.92 -10.75 -16.08
CA THR A 205 -17.08 -11.48 -15.53
C THR A 205 -17.22 -11.29 -14.02
N ARG A 206 -16.11 -11.30 -13.28
CA ARG A 206 -16.10 -11.04 -11.83
C ARG A 206 -16.55 -9.63 -11.46
N VAL A 207 -16.04 -8.61 -12.15
CA VAL A 207 -16.45 -7.22 -11.95
C VAL A 207 -17.93 -7.06 -12.25
N MET A 208 -18.41 -7.64 -13.36
CA MET A 208 -19.83 -7.62 -13.71
C MET A 208 -20.69 -8.30 -12.64
N SER A 209 -20.25 -9.43 -12.08
CA SER A 209 -20.91 -10.09 -10.93
C SER A 209 -20.98 -9.15 -9.72
N GLY A 210 -19.86 -8.53 -9.35
CA GLY A 210 -19.83 -7.56 -8.25
C GLY A 210 -20.72 -6.34 -8.46
N MET A 211 -20.96 -5.93 -9.71
CA MET A 211 -21.87 -4.82 -10.05
C MET A 211 -23.33 -5.19 -9.81
N LYS A 212 -23.69 -6.45 -10.07
CA LYS A 212 -25.03 -6.99 -9.76
C LYS A 212 -25.24 -7.05 -8.25
N ASP A 213 -24.29 -7.65 -7.52
CA ASP A 213 -24.37 -7.80 -6.06
C ASP A 213 -24.46 -6.45 -5.33
N THR A 214 -23.63 -5.48 -5.73
CA THR A 214 -23.64 -4.13 -5.13
C THR A 214 -24.96 -3.41 -5.39
N SER A 215 -25.59 -3.64 -6.55
CA SER A 215 -26.90 -3.05 -6.87
C SER A 215 -28.00 -3.62 -5.99
N GLN A 216 -27.94 -4.92 -5.69
CA GLN A 216 -28.88 -5.61 -4.82
C GLN A 216 -28.69 -5.22 -3.35
N GLU A 217 -27.45 -5.12 -2.87
CA GLU A 217 -27.15 -4.70 -1.50
C GLU A 217 -27.61 -3.25 -1.23
N VAL A 218 -27.43 -2.35 -2.19
CA VAL A 218 -27.93 -0.96 -2.09
C VAL A 218 -29.46 -0.93 -2.05
N ALA A 219 -30.14 -1.75 -2.86
CA ALA A 219 -31.59 -1.87 -2.83
C ALA A 219 -32.10 -2.39 -1.48
N THR A 220 -31.44 -3.40 -0.91
CA THR A 220 -31.76 -3.94 0.42
C THR A 220 -31.53 -2.91 1.52
N ARG A 221 -30.42 -2.15 1.49
CA ARG A 221 -30.15 -1.09 2.47
C ARG A 221 -31.16 0.05 2.41
N LEU A 222 -31.56 0.46 1.20
CA LEU A 222 -32.61 1.46 1.01
C LEU A 222 -33.94 0.97 1.57
N TYR A 223 -34.32 -0.28 1.28
CA TYR A 223 -35.52 -0.91 1.81
C TYR A 223 -35.54 -0.93 3.33
N ILE A 224 -34.42 -1.33 3.97
CA ILE A 224 -34.28 -1.34 5.44
C ILE A 224 -34.37 0.07 6.02
N SER A 225 -33.72 1.07 5.41
CA SER A 225 -33.80 2.45 5.91
C SER A 225 -35.20 3.05 5.77
N MET A 226 -35.92 2.67 4.72
CA MET A 226 -37.28 3.15 4.45
C MET A 226 -38.30 2.48 5.37
N SER A 227 -38.08 1.22 5.75
CA SER A 227 -38.89 0.53 6.77
C SER A 227 -38.63 1.07 8.18
N GLN A 228 -37.38 1.39 8.53
CA GLN A 228 -37.05 2.06 9.80
C GLN A 228 -37.61 3.49 9.90
N ALA A 229 -37.72 4.22 8.79
CA ALA A 229 -38.34 5.54 8.77
C ALA A 229 -39.86 5.50 9.00
N LEU A 230 -40.53 4.42 8.62
CA LEU A 230 -41.98 4.24 8.80
C LEU A 230 -42.38 3.85 10.23
N GLU A 231 -41.46 3.26 11.00
CA GLU A 231 -41.69 2.90 12.42
C GLU A 231 -41.44 4.08 13.39
N GLY A 232 -40.91 5.21 12.91
CA GLY A 232 -40.55 6.39 13.72
C GLY A 232 -41.66 7.41 13.97
N GLU A 233 -42.84 7.29 13.36
CA GLU A 233 -43.97 8.22 13.56
C GLU A 233 -45.16 7.53 14.25
N HIS A 234 -45.10 7.41 15.57
CA HIS A 234 -46.30 7.25 16.41
C HIS A 234 -46.20 8.16 17.62
N SER A 235 -46.70 9.40 17.50
CA SER A 235 -47.61 10.01 18.47
C SER A 235 -48.13 11.38 18.01
N GLN A 236 -49.46 11.50 18.10
CA GLN A 236 -50.33 12.68 17.97
C GLN A 236 -50.78 13.13 16.57
N ALA A 237 -51.83 12.44 16.12
CA ALA A 237 -52.83 12.98 15.22
C ALA A 237 -53.60 14.16 15.87
N LYS A 238 -53.68 15.28 15.17
CA LYS A 238 -54.85 16.18 15.18
C LYS A 238 -55.26 16.46 13.74
N SER A 239 -56.51 16.14 13.46
CA SER A 239 -57.23 16.30 12.20
C SER A 239 -57.43 17.78 11.83
N VAL A 240 -57.02 18.17 10.61
CA VAL A 240 -57.62 19.28 9.85
C VAL A 240 -57.60 18.92 8.36
N ASP A 241 -58.71 19.19 7.68
CA ASP A 241 -59.05 18.91 6.28
C ASP A 241 -58.01 19.30 5.21
N PRO A 242 -58.07 18.68 3.99
CA PRO A 242 -57.05 18.85 2.96
C PRO A 242 -57.21 20.16 2.15
N PRO A 243 -56.12 20.87 1.79
CA PRO A 243 -56.17 21.87 0.75
C PRO A 243 -55.93 21.23 -0.63
N ILE A 244 -56.88 21.46 -1.52
CA ILE A 244 -56.84 21.24 -2.96
C ILE A 244 -55.52 21.79 -3.53
N ASN A 245 -54.66 20.92 -4.07
CA ASN A 245 -53.49 21.34 -4.85
C ASN A 245 -53.59 20.86 -6.31
N LYS A 246 -53.35 21.82 -7.19
CA LYS A 246 -53.69 21.81 -8.62
C LYS A 246 -52.88 20.74 -9.37
N ARG A 247 -53.57 19.98 -10.22
CA ARG A 247 -52.99 18.97 -11.13
C ARG A 247 -51.92 19.62 -12.02
N ALA A 248 -50.67 19.17 -11.88
CA ALA A 248 -49.61 19.47 -12.84
C ALA A 248 -49.94 18.75 -14.17
N LYS A 249 -49.82 19.47 -15.29
CA LYS A 249 -50.07 18.92 -16.63
C LYS A 249 -49.03 17.81 -16.93
N PRO A 250 -49.43 16.70 -17.58
CA PRO A 250 -48.48 15.67 -17.97
C PRO A 250 -47.46 16.27 -18.96
N SER A 251 -46.18 16.15 -18.62
CA SER A 251 -45.06 16.42 -19.54
C SER A 251 -45.14 15.46 -20.72
N LEU A 252 -44.66 15.88 -21.90
CA LEU A 252 -44.52 15.02 -23.09
C LEU A 252 -43.83 13.68 -22.79
N GLY A 253 -42.92 13.65 -21.81
CA GLY A 253 -42.27 12.42 -21.34
C GLY A 253 -43.22 11.41 -20.69
N SER A 254 -44.35 11.86 -20.14
CA SER A 254 -45.40 10.99 -19.57
C SER A 254 -46.29 10.38 -20.65
N LEU A 255 -46.42 11.03 -21.81
CA LEU A 255 -47.21 10.54 -22.95
C LEU A 255 -46.44 9.50 -23.78
N LEU A 256 -45.11 9.53 -23.73
CA LEU A 256 -44.24 8.58 -24.43
C LEU A 256 -44.02 7.28 -23.64
N LYS A 257 -44.39 7.24 -22.34
CA LYS A 257 -44.13 6.11 -21.44
C LYS A 257 -45.29 5.10 -21.35
N SER A 258 -46.39 5.34 -22.07
CA SER A 258 -47.50 4.39 -22.18
C SER A 258 -47.16 3.30 -23.19
N ASN A 259 -46.32 2.35 -22.78
CA ASN A 259 -46.32 0.98 -23.31
C ASN A 259 -45.67 0.03 -22.29
N PRO A 260 -46.39 -0.49 -21.29
CA PRO A 260 -45.94 -1.66 -20.54
C PRO A 260 -46.53 -2.91 -21.21
N GLY A 261 -45.73 -3.54 -22.08
CA GLY A 261 -45.95 -4.95 -22.41
C GLY A 261 -45.55 -5.83 -21.22
N PRO A 262 -46.21 -6.99 -21.00
CA PRO A 262 -45.92 -7.86 -19.87
C PRO A 262 -44.65 -8.64 -20.17
N THR A 263 -43.68 -8.68 -19.25
CA THR A 263 -42.72 -9.79 -19.17
C THR A 263 -41.88 -9.66 -17.90
N SER A 264 -42.23 -10.43 -16.89
CA SER A 264 -41.50 -10.57 -15.62
C SER A 264 -40.21 -11.38 -15.74
N THR A 265 -39.63 -11.47 -16.95
CA THR A 265 -38.43 -12.27 -17.26
C THR A 265 -37.36 -11.46 -18.03
N THR A 266 -37.66 -10.24 -18.46
CA THR A 266 -36.76 -9.39 -19.27
C THR A 266 -35.84 -8.46 -18.44
N SER A 267 -36.10 -8.32 -17.14
CA SER A 267 -35.35 -7.39 -16.28
C SER A 267 -33.90 -7.81 -16.07
N ASP A 268 -33.62 -9.12 -15.98
CA ASP A 268 -32.27 -9.61 -15.65
C ASP A 268 -31.30 -9.50 -16.83
N MET A 269 -31.77 -9.80 -18.05
CA MET A 269 -30.97 -9.65 -19.28
C MET A 269 -30.65 -8.18 -19.60
N GLN A 270 -31.57 -7.25 -19.30
CA GLN A 270 -31.32 -5.81 -19.48
C GLN A 270 -30.27 -5.28 -18.50
N VAL A 271 -30.25 -5.77 -17.26
CA VAL A 271 -29.26 -5.37 -16.25
C VAL A 271 -27.86 -5.83 -16.63
N GLU A 272 -27.74 -7.05 -17.16
CA GLU A 272 -26.47 -7.61 -17.64
C GLU A 272 -25.89 -6.84 -18.82
N GLN A 273 -26.72 -6.50 -19.81
CA GLN A 273 -26.30 -5.69 -20.95
C GLN A 273 -25.84 -4.28 -20.54
N VAL A 274 -26.54 -3.62 -19.62
CA VAL A 274 -26.15 -2.29 -19.13
C VAL A 274 -24.80 -2.34 -18.39
N VAL A 275 -24.59 -3.37 -17.58
CA VAL A 275 -23.33 -3.59 -16.85
C VAL A 275 -22.17 -3.83 -17.82
N GLU A 276 -22.38 -4.66 -18.84
CA GLU A 276 -21.37 -4.94 -19.84
C GLU A 276 -21.00 -3.69 -20.67
N VAL A 277 -21.99 -2.90 -21.08
CA VAL A 277 -21.76 -1.64 -21.81
C VAL A 277 -20.96 -0.65 -20.96
N GLU A 278 -21.26 -0.54 -19.67
CA GLU A 278 -20.53 0.34 -18.73
C GLU A 278 -19.04 -0.07 -18.64
N VAL A 279 -18.77 -1.36 -18.47
CA VAL A 279 -17.39 -1.89 -18.39
C VAL A 279 -16.64 -1.73 -19.72
N ASN A 280 -17.28 -2.05 -20.85
CA ASN A 280 -16.66 -1.90 -22.17
C ASN A 280 -16.36 -0.42 -22.48
N SER A 281 -17.27 0.50 -22.14
CA SER A 281 -17.07 1.94 -22.31
C SER A 281 -15.89 2.44 -21.47
N TYR A 282 -15.74 1.96 -20.24
CA TYR A 282 -14.59 2.27 -19.40
C TYR A 282 -13.27 1.79 -20.02
N LEU A 283 -13.24 0.58 -20.58
CA LEU A 283 -12.05 0.03 -21.23
C LEU A 283 -11.64 0.83 -22.48
N LEU A 284 -12.62 1.35 -23.22
CA LEU A 284 -12.37 2.18 -24.41
C LEU A 284 -11.99 3.64 -24.09
N SER A 285 -12.23 4.10 -22.86
CA SER A 285 -11.84 5.46 -22.47
C SER A 285 -10.30 5.64 -22.52
N PRO A 286 -9.78 6.86 -22.71
CA PRO A 286 -8.33 7.08 -22.66
C PRO A 286 -7.77 6.78 -21.26
N THR A 287 -6.51 6.36 -21.21
CA THR A 287 -5.75 6.26 -19.96
C THR A 287 -5.43 7.65 -19.43
N ILE A 288 -5.47 7.81 -18.11
CA ILE A 288 -5.09 9.08 -17.47
C ILE A 288 -3.58 9.14 -17.23
N ASP A 289 -3.07 10.34 -16.93
CA ASP A 289 -1.67 10.55 -16.60
C ASP A 289 -1.23 9.74 -15.36
N SER A 290 0.04 9.34 -15.32
CA SER A 290 0.61 8.49 -14.27
C SER A 290 0.51 9.13 -12.87
N GLU A 291 0.62 10.46 -12.80
CA GLU A 291 0.59 11.24 -11.56
C GLU A 291 -0.82 11.69 -11.15
N ALA A 292 -1.83 11.45 -12.00
CA ALA A 292 -3.21 11.79 -11.69
C ALA A 292 -3.81 10.84 -10.64
N ASP A 293 -4.69 11.37 -9.77
CA ASP A 293 -5.39 10.58 -8.76
C ASP A 293 -6.56 9.77 -9.37
N PRO A 294 -6.52 8.42 -9.32
CA PRO A 294 -7.63 7.57 -9.78
C PRO A 294 -8.95 7.85 -9.06
N LEU A 295 -8.91 8.15 -7.76
CA LEU A 295 -10.13 8.36 -6.98
C LEU A 295 -10.84 9.66 -7.40
N ALA A 296 -10.07 10.71 -7.68
CA ALA A 296 -10.59 11.94 -8.26
C ALA A 296 -11.24 11.70 -9.63
N TRP A 297 -10.62 10.86 -10.48
CA TRP A 297 -11.19 10.50 -11.79
C TRP A 297 -12.52 9.78 -11.66
N TRP A 298 -12.61 8.78 -10.77
CA TRP A 298 -13.85 8.04 -10.50
C TRP A 298 -14.94 8.94 -9.91
N LYS A 299 -14.58 9.93 -9.10
CA LYS A 299 -15.53 10.92 -8.56
C LYS A 299 -16.13 11.78 -9.67
N LEU A 300 -15.32 12.20 -10.64
CA LEU A 300 -15.77 12.99 -11.79
C LEU A 300 -16.69 12.17 -12.71
N HIS A 301 -16.33 10.91 -12.98
CA HIS A 301 -17.05 10.05 -13.92
C HIS A 301 -18.15 9.20 -13.27
N HIS A 302 -18.52 9.45 -12.02
CA HIS A 302 -19.52 8.63 -11.33
C HIS A 302 -20.91 8.68 -11.97
N PHE A 303 -21.26 9.75 -12.68
CA PHE A 303 -22.52 9.84 -13.43
C PHE A 303 -22.49 8.98 -14.70
N THR A 304 -21.33 8.88 -15.35
CA THR A 304 -21.13 8.05 -16.56
C THR A 304 -21.02 6.57 -16.19
N TYR A 305 -20.38 6.27 -15.06
CA TYR A 305 -20.12 4.92 -14.57
C TYR A 305 -20.66 4.72 -13.13
N PRO A 306 -21.99 4.70 -12.94
CA PRO A 306 -22.62 4.72 -11.61
C PRO A 306 -22.47 3.42 -10.81
N LYS A 307 -22.32 2.27 -11.46
CA LYS A 307 -22.13 0.98 -10.78
C LYS A 307 -20.64 0.68 -10.62
N LEU A 308 -19.85 0.94 -11.66
CA LEU A 308 -18.42 0.66 -11.68
C LEU A 308 -17.66 1.54 -10.69
N SER A 309 -18.02 2.82 -10.56
CA SER A 309 -17.41 3.75 -9.58
C SER A 309 -17.56 3.29 -8.12
N LYS A 310 -18.66 2.60 -7.78
CA LYS A 310 -18.88 2.04 -6.44
C LYS A 310 -17.92 0.90 -6.14
N ILE A 311 -17.69 0.02 -7.12
CA ILE A 311 -16.73 -1.08 -7.01
C ILE A 311 -15.31 -0.55 -6.99
N ALA A 312 -14.97 0.33 -7.92
CA ALA A 312 -13.66 0.96 -7.99
C ALA A 312 -13.30 1.58 -6.64
N ARG A 313 -14.22 2.33 -6.02
CA ARG A 313 -14.01 2.85 -4.67
C ARG A 313 -13.70 1.74 -3.66
N ARG A 314 -14.42 0.62 -3.65
CA ARG A 314 -14.17 -0.48 -2.69
C ARG A 314 -12.76 -1.08 -2.83
N TYR A 315 -12.28 -1.28 -4.05
CA TYR A 315 -10.96 -1.88 -4.30
C TYR A 315 -9.81 -0.86 -4.16
N LEU A 316 -9.98 0.36 -4.68
CA LEU A 316 -8.94 1.40 -4.65
C LEU A 316 -8.69 1.98 -3.24
N CYS A 317 -9.61 1.78 -2.28
CA CYS A 317 -9.38 2.16 -0.87
C CYS A 317 -8.45 1.21 -0.11
N ILE A 318 -8.13 0.04 -0.68
CA ILE A 318 -7.32 -0.96 0.01
C ILE A 318 -5.86 -0.48 0.04
N PRO A 319 -5.24 -0.35 1.22
CA PRO A 319 -3.82 -0.02 1.28
C PRO A 319 -2.97 -1.24 0.90
N ALA A 320 -1.89 -1.04 0.14
CA ALA A 320 -0.95 -2.12 -0.21
C ALA A 320 -0.18 -2.69 0.99
N THR A 321 -0.08 -1.92 2.07
CA THR A 321 0.74 -2.24 3.24
C THR A 321 0.04 -1.96 4.56
N SER A 322 0.42 -2.70 5.60
CA SER A 322 0.08 -2.42 7.00
C SER A 322 0.84 -1.22 7.58
N SER A 323 1.63 -0.49 6.78
CA SER A 323 2.49 0.58 7.28
C SER A 323 1.71 1.72 7.96
N SER A 324 0.49 2.03 7.50
CA SER A 324 -0.38 3.04 8.14
C SER A 324 -0.79 2.64 9.55
N SER A 325 -1.17 1.37 9.77
CA SER A 325 -1.52 0.88 11.09
C SER A 325 -0.28 0.79 11.98
N GLU A 326 0.87 0.35 11.47
CA GLU A 326 2.14 0.34 12.20
C GLU A 326 2.56 1.75 12.67
N ARG A 327 2.43 2.78 11.82
CA ARG A 327 2.69 4.20 12.19
C ARG A 327 1.72 4.69 13.25
N LEU A 328 0.44 4.33 13.13
CA LEU A 328 -0.56 4.66 14.14
C LEU A 328 -0.21 4.02 15.49
N PHE A 329 0.14 2.73 15.51
CA PHE A 329 0.55 2.04 16.73
C PHE A 329 1.88 2.55 17.30
N SER A 330 2.82 2.94 16.44
CA SER A 330 4.07 3.62 16.84
C SER A 330 3.79 4.92 17.59
N THR A 331 2.92 5.76 17.01
CA THR A 331 2.49 7.03 17.61
C THR A 331 1.72 6.78 18.91
N SER A 332 0.87 5.75 18.93
CA SER A 332 0.11 5.32 20.10
C SER A 332 1.02 4.78 21.23
N GLY A 333 2.17 4.21 20.89
CA GLY A 333 3.19 3.79 21.85
C GLY A 333 3.76 4.96 22.67
N ASN A 334 3.74 6.18 22.12
CA ASN A 334 4.08 7.38 22.89
C ASN A 334 2.94 7.84 23.83
N MET A 335 1.70 7.38 23.61
CA MET A 335 0.56 7.68 24.48
C MET A 335 0.45 6.66 25.61
N VAL A 336 0.68 5.38 25.30
CA VAL A 336 0.74 4.27 26.25
C VAL A 336 2.20 4.00 26.61
N THR A 337 2.77 4.87 27.44
CA THR A 337 4.12 4.67 27.97
C THR A 337 4.09 3.88 29.27
N CYS A 338 5.23 3.32 29.69
CA CYS A 338 5.35 2.62 30.98
C CYS A 338 4.95 3.52 32.18
N GLN A 339 5.03 4.85 32.03
CA GLN A 339 4.61 5.83 33.04
C GLN A 339 3.09 6.11 33.02
N ARG A 340 2.35 5.66 31.99
CA ARG A 340 0.89 5.82 31.81
C ARG A 340 0.21 4.46 31.54
N ALA A 341 0.64 3.40 32.22
CA ALA A 341 0.21 2.02 31.95
C ALA A 341 -1.24 1.69 32.40
N CYS A 342 -1.89 2.53 33.21
CA CYS A 342 -3.24 2.25 33.76
C CYS A 342 -4.41 2.79 32.89
N LEU A 343 -4.19 3.07 31.61
CA LEU A 343 -5.27 3.47 30.71
C LEU A 343 -6.14 2.26 30.33
N LYS A 344 -7.46 2.39 30.49
CA LYS A 344 -8.41 1.37 29.99
C LYS A 344 -8.32 1.28 28.46
N PRO A 345 -8.43 0.08 27.84
CA PRO A 345 -8.35 -0.08 26.39
C PRO A 345 -9.30 0.82 25.59
N THR A 346 -10.50 1.06 26.11
CA THR A 346 -11.50 1.96 25.50
C THR A 346 -11.00 3.41 25.42
N LYS A 347 -10.32 3.90 26.46
CA LYS A 347 -9.73 5.25 26.48
C LYS A 347 -8.54 5.35 25.53
N VAL A 348 -7.73 4.31 25.44
CA VAL A 348 -6.62 4.25 24.47
C VAL A 348 -7.16 4.38 23.05
N ASN A 349 -8.18 3.59 22.68
CA ASN A 349 -8.79 3.66 21.35
C ASN A 349 -9.31 5.07 21.01
N MET A 350 -9.99 5.74 21.96
CA MET A 350 -10.46 7.12 21.77
C MET A 350 -9.31 8.10 21.58
N LEU A 351 -8.25 7.99 22.38
CA LEU A 351 -7.07 8.87 22.27
C LEU A 351 -6.35 8.68 20.92
N VAL A 352 -6.19 7.44 20.47
CA VAL A 352 -5.59 7.11 19.18
C VAL A 352 -6.44 7.64 18.02
N PHE A 353 -7.76 7.51 18.12
CA PHE A 353 -8.68 8.06 17.12
C PHE A 353 -8.60 9.59 17.05
N LEU A 354 -8.65 10.27 18.21
CA LEU A 354 -8.56 11.72 18.29
C LEU A 354 -7.23 12.23 17.74
N ALA A 355 -6.12 11.59 18.09
CA ALA A 355 -4.80 11.98 17.62
C ALA A 355 -4.59 11.79 16.11
N LYS A 356 -5.32 10.86 15.47
CA LYS A 356 -5.28 10.71 14.01
C LYS A 356 -6.18 11.71 13.29
N LYS A 357 -7.24 12.20 13.95
CA LYS A 357 -8.28 13.05 13.34
C LYS A 357 -8.10 14.54 13.60
N LEU A 358 -7.43 14.90 14.69
CA LEU A 358 -7.10 16.27 15.02
C LEU A 358 -5.73 16.63 14.40
N PRO A 359 -5.59 17.83 13.81
CA PRO A 359 -4.34 18.31 13.22
C PRO A 359 -3.25 18.57 14.25
#